data_AF-A0A484ZUF2-F1
#
_entry.id   AF-A0A484ZUF2-F1
#
_cell.length_a   1.000
_cell.length_b   1.000
_cell.length_c   1.000
_cell.angle_alpha   90.00
_cell.angle_beta   90.00
_cell.angle_gamma   90.00
#
_symmetry.space_group_name_H-M   'P 1'
#
loop_
_entity.id
_entity.type
_entity.pdbx_description
1 polymer ?
#
loop_
_entity_poly.entity_id
_entity_poly.type
_entity_poly.pdbx_seq_one_letter_code
_entity_poly.pdbx_strand_id
1 'polypeptide(L)'
;MNQGLPTLEGFLQFVRGYMGVPVTAIADDSLVIEEVYSLALEWSNISGYRSILITQPTTYRMLVYNLGASFLINYANDVTDSTYFADLRKSSD
;
A
#
# COMPACT_ATOMS: atom_id res chain seq x y z
N MET A 1 6.04 22.39 -1.42
CA MET A 1 5.03 21.35 -1.70
C MET A 1 5.75 20.15 -2.30
N ASN A 2 5.77 19.04 -1.57
CA ASN A 2 6.54 17.83 -1.88
C ASN A 2 5.73 16.89 -2.82
N GLN A 3 5.28 17.41 -3.96
CA GLN A 3 4.22 16.84 -4.82
C GLN A 3 4.53 15.45 -5.44
N GLY A 4 5.73 14.91 -5.25
CA GLY A 4 6.16 13.65 -5.84
C GLY A 4 6.43 12.52 -4.85
N LEU A 5 6.59 12.78 -3.56
CA LEU A 5 6.96 11.74 -2.61
C LEU A 5 5.74 10.95 -2.11
N PRO A 6 5.89 9.65 -1.83
CA PRO A 6 4.84 8.88 -1.20
C PRO A 6 4.59 9.40 0.21
N THR A 7 3.32 9.62 0.55
CA THR A 7 2.83 9.87 1.92
C THR A 7 1.86 8.76 2.34
N LEU A 8 1.67 8.58 3.65
CA LEU A 8 0.67 7.64 4.19
C LEU A 8 -0.75 8.01 3.74
N GLU A 9 -1.10 9.30 3.81
CA GLU A 9 -2.39 9.79 3.31
C GLU A 9 -2.60 9.45 1.83
N GLY A 10 -1.59 9.66 0.98
CA GLY A 10 -1.68 9.33 -0.43
C GLY A 10 -1.71 7.81 -0.69
N PHE A 11 -1.11 7.02 0.20
CA PHE A 11 -1.22 5.55 0.13
C PHE A 11 -2.64 5.11 0.48
N LEU A 12 -3.26 5.68 1.52
CA LEU A 12 -4.65 5.42 1.85
C LEU A 12 -5.58 5.82 0.69
N GLN A 13 -5.36 6.99 0.08
CA GLN A 13 -6.09 7.40 -1.12
C GLN A 13 -5.90 6.42 -2.29
N PHE A 14 -4.70 5.84 -2.44
CA PHE A 14 -4.45 4.81 -3.44
C PHE A 14 -5.22 3.52 -3.15
N VAL A 15 -5.21 3.04 -1.91
CA VAL A 15 -5.97 1.85 -1.46
C VAL A 15 -7.47 2.02 -1.68
N ARG A 16 -8.03 3.21 -1.43
CA ARG A 16 -9.46 3.47 -1.63
C ARG A 16 -9.81 3.74 -3.08
N GLY A 17 -9.09 4.66 -3.73
CA GLY A 17 -9.45 5.19 -5.04
C GLY A 17 -9.00 4.32 -6.21
N TYR A 18 -7.82 3.67 -6.11
CA TYR A 18 -7.28 2.85 -7.18
C TYR A 18 -7.55 1.36 -6.96
N MET A 19 -7.33 0.85 -5.74
CA MET A 19 -7.58 -0.58 -5.48
C MET A 19 -9.05 -0.89 -5.18
N GLY A 20 -9.83 0.07 -4.71
CA GLY A 20 -11.23 -0.15 -4.34
C GLY A 20 -11.41 -1.01 -3.08
N VAL A 21 -10.40 -1.07 -2.19
CA VAL A 21 -10.54 -1.79 -0.92
C VAL A 21 -11.51 -1.02 -0.03
N PRO A 22 -12.64 -1.61 0.40
CA PRO A 22 -13.63 -0.89 1.18
C PRO A 22 -13.17 -0.71 2.64
N VAL A 23 -13.68 0.34 3.29
CA VAL A 23 -13.43 0.61 4.73
C VAL A 23 -13.95 -0.53 5.61
N THR A 24 -14.96 -1.26 5.15
CA THR A 24 -15.50 -2.44 5.83
C THR A 24 -14.55 -3.64 5.80
N ALA A 25 -13.60 -3.69 4.86
CA ALA A 25 -12.56 -4.73 4.84
C ALA A 25 -11.39 -4.37 5.77
N ILE A 26 -11.03 -3.09 5.83
CA ILE A 26 -10.00 -2.55 6.72
C ILE A 26 -10.29 -1.07 6.98
N ALA A 27 -10.34 -0.66 8.25
CA ALA A 27 -10.60 0.72 8.62
C ALA A 27 -9.45 1.65 8.19
N ASP A 28 -9.76 2.93 7.94
CA ASP A 28 -8.76 3.94 7.50
C ASP A 28 -7.68 4.22 8.55
N ASP A 29 -7.99 4.02 9.83
CA ASP A 29 -7.10 4.18 10.98
C ASP A 29 -6.43 2.86 11.41
N SER A 30 -6.57 1.80 10.62
CA SER A 30 -5.93 0.51 10.91
C SER A 30 -4.41 0.64 10.88
N LEU A 31 -3.76 0.18 11.96
CA LEU A 31 -2.30 0.10 12.04
C LEU A 31 -1.69 -0.72 10.90
N VAL A 32 -2.42 -1.70 10.36
CA VAL A 32 -1.97 -2.51 9.22
C VAL A 32 -1.70 -1.64 7.98
N ILE A 33 -2.49 -0.59 7.74
CA ILE A 33 -2.26 0.34 6.60
C ILE A 33 -0.94 1.10 6.80
N GLU A 34 -0.66 1.55 8.01
CA GLU A 34 0.59 2.24 8.35
C GLU A 34 1.79 1.29 8.28
N GLU A 35 1.65 0.06 8.77
CA GLU A 35 2.69 -0.97 8.78
C GLU A 35 3.11 -1.36 7.36
N VAL A 36 2.15 -1.69 6.48
CA VAL A 36 2.48 -2.11 5.10
C VAL A 36 3.04 -0.96 4.26
N TYR A 37 2.62 0.28 4.52
CA TYR A 37 3.21 1.47 3.92
C TYR A 37 4.66 1.69 4.38
N SER A 38 4.90 1.59 5.68
CA SER A 38 6.23 1.74 6.28
C SER A 38 7.19 0.67 5.78
N LEU A 39 6.72 -0.58 5.72
CA LEU A 39 7.49 -1.69 5.16
C LEU A 39 7.82 -1.46 3.67
N ALA A 40 6.88 -0.95 2.89
CA ALA A 40 7.11 -0.64 1.49
C ALA A 40 8.14 0.49 1.29
N LEU A 41 8.12 1.51 2.14
CA LEU A 41 9.15 2.55 2.15
C LEU A 41 10.53 1.98 2.47
N GLU A 42 10.63 1.14 3.50
CA GLU A 42 11.89 0.53 3.93
C GLU A 42 12.47 -0.33 2.79
N TRP A 43 11.68 -1.25 2.26
CA TRP A 43 12.09 -2.11 1.14
C TRP A 43 12.49 -1.33 -0.09
N SER A 44 11.72 -0.31 -0.46
CA SER A 44 12.02 0.53 -1.63
C SER A 44 13.34 1.31 -1.47
N ASN A 45 13.75 1.62 -0.24
CA ASN A 45 15.03 2.27 0.03
C ASN A 45 16.20 1.28 0.05
N ILE A 46 16.00 0.03 0.49
CA ILE A 46 17.03 -1.01 0.55
C ILE A 46 17.35 -1.57 -0.85
N SER A 47 16.34 -1.76 -1.71
CA SER A 47 16.50 -2.42 -3.02
C SER A 47 17.18 -1.57 -4.11
N GLY A 48 17.86 -0.48 -3.77
CA GLY A 48 18.58 0.34 -4.75
C GLY A 48 17.72 1.30 -5.57
N TYR A 49 16.41 1.40 -5.30
CA TYR A 49 15.51 2.35 -5.98
C TYR A 49 15.65 3.80 -5.51
N ARG A 50 16.64 4.08 -4.65
CA ARG A 50 16.99 5.44 -4.19
C ARG A 50 17.34 6.38 -5.34
N SER A 51 17.88 5.87 -6.45
CA SER A 51 18.14 6.68 -7.66
C SER A 51 16.85 7.09 -8.37
N ILE A 52 15.80 6.24 -8.35
CA ILE A 52 14.47 6.54 -8.90
C ILE A 52 13.82 7.65 -8.07
N LEU A 53 13.96 7.64 -6.75
CA LEU A 53 13.47 8.72 -5.89
C LEU A 53 13.97 10.10 -6.34
N ILE A 54 15.25 10.19 -6.72
CA ILE A 54 15.90 11.46 -7.11
C ILE A 54 15.50 11.88 -8.53
N THR A 55 15.47 10.92 -9.46
CA THR A 55 15.30 11.20 -10.90
C THR A 55 13.85 11.18 -11.36
N GLN A 56 13.01 10.41 -10.68
CA GLN A 56 11.62 10.10 -11.05
C GLN A 56 10.74 9.94 -9.81
N PRO A 57 10.52 11.00 -9.02
CA PRO A 57 9.82 10.91 -7.74
C PRO A 57 8.40 10.33 -7.87
N THR A 58 7.68 10.64 -8.95
CA THR A 58 6.36 10.08 -9.23
C THR A 58 6.41 8.55 -9.45
N THR A 59 7.40 8.06 -10.19
CA THR A 59 7.61 6.62 -10.38
C THR A 59 7.95 5.94 -9.06
N TYR A 60 8.79 6.57 -8.24
CA TYR A 60 9.13 6.07 -6.91
C TYR A 60 7.90 5.99 -6.00
N ARG A 61 7.03 7.01 -6.00
CA ARG A 61 5.76 6.98 -5.27
C ARG A 61 4.88 5.82 -5.70
N MET A 62 4.71 5.63 -7.01
CA MET A 62 3.92 4.52 -7.54
C MET A 62 4.52 3.15 -7.14
N LEU A 63 5.85 3.02 -7.17
CA LEU A 63 6.53 1.82 -6.72
C LEU A 63 6.23 1.51 -5.25
N VAL A 64 6.38 2.50 -4.37
CA VAL A 64 6.07 2.35 -2.93
C VAL A 64 4.60 1.97 -2.72
N TYR A 65 3.66 2.63 -3.41
CA TYR A 65 2.23 2.34 -3.26
C TYR A 65 1.85 0.96 -3.76
N ASN A 66 2.39 0.52 -4.91
CA ASN A 66 2.15 -0.84 -5.41
C ASN A 66 2.78 -1.90 -4.49
N LEU A 67 3.95 -1.64 -3.93
CA LEU A 67 4.58 -2.56 -2.99
C LEU A 67 3.79 -2.66 -1.68
N GLY A 68 3.37 -1.52 -1.12
CA GLY A 68 2.52 -1.50 0.08
C GLY A 68 1.17 -2.17 -0.16
N ALA A 69 0.58 -1.99 -1.34
CA ALA A 69 -0.63 -2.70 -1.76
C ALA A 69 -0.42 -4.21 -1.85
N SER A 70 0.73 -4.65 -2.39
CA SER A 70 1.08 -6.08 -2.43
C SER A 70 1.19 -6.66 -1.02
N PHE A 71 1.86 -5.96 -0.10
CA PHE A 71 1.92 -6.37 1.30
C PHE A 71 0.53 -6.39 1.96
N LEU A 72 -0.30 -5.39 1.69
CA LEU A 72 -1.67 -5.35 2.20
C LEU A 72 -2.47 -6.59 1.76
N ILE A 73 -2.49 -6.90 0.47
CA ILE A 73 -3.22 -8.05 -0.07
C ILE A 73 -2.72 -9.37 0.53
N ASN A 74 -1.41 -9.51 0.70
CA ASN A 74 -0.82 -10.77 1.14
C ASN A 74 -0.87 -10.98 2.66
N TYR A 75 -0.86 -9.91 3.46
CA TYR A 75 -0.67 -10.01 4.91
C TYR A 75 -1.81 -9.44 5.75
N ALA A 76 -2.73 -8.65 5.18
CA ALA A 76 -3.91 -8.22 5.94
C ALA A 76 -4.78 -9.42 6.28
N ASN A 77 -5.10 -9.52 7.57
CA ASN A 77 -6.12 -10.43 8.08
C ASN A 77 -7.50 -9.82 7.86
N ASP A 78 -8.49 -10.67 7.67
CA ASP A 78 -9.87 -10.24 7.66
C ASP A 78 -10.32 -9.79 9.05
N VAL A 79 -11.13 -8.73 9.10
CA VAL A 79 -11.83 -8.31 10.32
C VAL A 79 -13.02 -9.23 10.58
N THR A 80 -13.55 -9.23 11.82
CA THR A 80 -14.75 -9.98 12.18
C THR A 80 -15.89 -9.66 11.20
N ASP A 81 -16.57 -10.70 10.69
CA ASP A 81 -17.65 -10.63 9.70
C ASP A 81 -17.24 -10.18 8.28
N SER A 82 -15.95 -10.22 7.95
CA SER A 82 -15.42 -10.01 6.59
C SER A 82 -14.59 -11.21 6.13
N THR A 83 -14.56 -11.46 4.82
CA THR A 83 -13.67 -12.44 4.15
C THR A 83 -12.92 -11.82 2.98
N TYR A 84 -12.90 -10.48 2.90
CA TYR A 84 -12.45 -9.73 1.73
C TYR A 84 -11.03 -10.12 1.28
N PHE A 85 -10.05 -10.11 2.17
CA PHE A 85 -8.66 -10.41 1.82
C PHE A 85 -8.46 -11.90 1.53
N ALA A 86 -9.13 -12.79 2.27
CA ALA A 86 -9.11 -14.21 1.96
C ALA A 86 -9.67 -14.51 0.55
N ASP A 87 -10.78 -13.88 0.17
CA ASP A 87 -11.40 -14.09 -1.13
C ASP A 87 -10.60 -13.43 -2.26
N LEU A 88 -10.03 -12.25 -2.02
CA LEU A 88 -9.12 -11.59 -2.96
C LEU A 88 -7.91 -12.48 -3.30
N ARG A 89 -7.30 -13.12 -2.30
CA ARG A 89 -6.17 -14.04 -2.50
C ARG A 89 -6.55 -15.28 -3.31
N LYS A 90 -7.75 -15.85 -3.14
CA LYS A 90 -8.23 -16.99 -3.94
C LYS A 90 -8.46 -16.65 -5.40
N SER A 91 -8.78 -15.39 -5.71
CA SER A 91 -9.04 -14.93 -7.08
C SER A 91 -7.78 -14.65 -7.91
N SER A 92 -6.60 -14.77 -7.29
CA SER A 92 -5.31 -14.45 -7.90
C SER A 92 -4.55 -15.69 -8.43
N ASP A 93 -5.16 -16.88 -8.36
CA ASP A 93 -4.69 -18.16 -8.93
C ASP A 93 -5.44 -18.49 -10.24
#